data_AF-A0A974C4H1-F1
#
_entry.id   AF-A0A974C4H1-F1
#
_cell.length_a   1.000
_cell.length_b   1.000
_cell.length_c   1.000
_cell.angle_alpha   90.00
_cell.angle_beta   90.00
_cell.angle_gamma   90.00
#
_symmetry.space_group_name_H-M   'P 1'
#
loop_
_entity.id
_entity.type
_entity.pdbx_description
1 polymer ?
#
loop_
_entity_poly.entity_id
_entity_poly.type
_entity_poly.pdbx_seq_one_letter_code
_entity_poly.pdbx_strand_id
1 'polypeptide(L)'
;MEIPIRLAAMMVLLVTVTAHPHRRHCHTSRYRSLSPSDIRAASDRLILTLERVTLAVDVLTNMSESPLSEFISQPLEFFRSLEDDLKHCRKSPLNSDPPSQQLMPWLNHLKHFREKVSSQCVQDAVLLSLIQLLIEDVMCWANKE
;
A
#
# COMPACT_ATOMS: atom_id res chain seq x y z
N MET A 1 -13.00 9.50 -6.02
CA MET A 1 -11.96 9.94 -5.07
C MET A 1 -10.87 10.66 -5.84
N GLU A 2 -10.64 11.95 -5.60
CA GLU A 2 -9.55 12.70 -6.25
C GLU A 2 -8.32 12.72 -5.33
N ILE A 3 -7.17 12.26 -5.82
CA ILE A 3 -5.90 12.40 -5.10
C ILE A 3 -5.46 13.85 -5.23
N PRO A 4 -5.33 14.63 -4.13
CA PRO A 4 -4.92 16.02 -4.23
C PRO A 4 -3.52 16.13 -4.86
N ILE A 5 -3.33 17.04 -5.82
CA ILE A 5 -2.03 17.26 -6.48
C ILE A 5 -0.90 17.47 -5.46
N ARG A 6 -1.21 18.16 -4.36
CA ARG A 6 -0.27 18.36 -3.24
C ARG A 6 0.16 17.05 -2.60
N LEU A 7 -0.77 16.13 -2.37
CA LEU A 7 -0.49 14.81 -1.79
C LEU A 7 0.42 13.99 -2.72
N ALA A 8 0.12 13.97 -4.02
CA ALA A 8 0.94 13.30 -5.02
C ALA A 8 2.36 13.90 -5.06
N ALA A 9 2.50 15.22 -5.02
CA ALA A 9 3.79 15.90 -4.97
C ALA A 9 4.59 15.53 -3.71
N MET A 10 3.94 15.46 -2.54
CA MET A 10 4.60 15.04 -1.28
C MET A 10 5.08 13.59 -1.34
N MET A 11 4.29 12.67 -1.93
CA MET A 11 4.71 11.28 -2.12
C MET A 11 5.91 11.16 -3.09
N VAL A 12 5.94 11.94 -4.18
CA VAL A 12 7.11 11.99 -5.07
C VAL A 12 8.33 12.52 -4.33
N LEU A 13 8.18 13.61 -3.57
CA LEU A 13 9.26 14.19 -2.77
C LEU A 13 9.81 13.19 -1.75
N LEU A 14 8.94 12.48 -1.03
CA LEU A 14 9.31 11.40 -0.11
C LEU A 14 10.22 10.38 -0.78
N VAL A 15 9.82 9.85 -1.95
CA VAL A 15 10.61 8.87 -2.70
C VAL A 15 11.99 9.41 -3.09
N THR A 16 12.07 10.69 -3.48
CA THR A 16 13.35 11.31 -3.89
C THR A 16 14.28 11.59 -2.70
N VAL A 17 13.75 12.06 -1.57
CA VAL A 17 14.54 12.41 -0.38
C VAL A 17 14.98 11.15 0.36
N THR A 18 14.20 10.07 0.30
CA THR A 18 14.57 8.78 0.87
C THR A 18 15.36 7.89 -0.09
N ALA A 19 15.68 8.34 -1.31
CA ALA A 19 16.39 7.55 -2.31
C ALA A 19 17.82 7.22 -1.84
N HIS A 20 17.98 6.07 -1.20
CA HIS A 20 19.27 5.61 -0.68
C HIS A 20 20.11 4.91 -1.77
N PRO A 21 21.45 5.06 -1.74
CA PRO A 21 22.36 4.35 -2.64
C PRO A 21 22.34 2.82 -2.46
N HIS A 22 21.76 2.31 -1.36
CA HIS A 22 21.63 0.87 -1.05
C HIS A 22 20.48 0.15 -1.78
N ARG A 23 19.70 0.84 -2.63
CA ARG A 23 18.64 0.23 -3.47
C ARG A 23 19.08 -1.00 -4.28
N ARG A 24 20.39 -1.15 -4.54
CA ARG A 24 20.96 -2.20 -5.40
C ARG A 24 20.72 -3.64 -4.91
N HIS A 25 20.40 -3.86 -3.64
CA HIS A 25 20.17 -5.20 -3.08
C HIS A 25 18.69 -5.51 -2.77
N CYS A 26 17.79 -4.53 -2.92
CA CYS A 26 16.37 -4.70 -2.68
C CYS A 26 15.64 -4.89 -4.02
N HIS A 27 15.29 -6.14 -4.34
CA HIS A 27 14.43 -6.43 -5.49
C HIS A 27 12.98 -6.04 -5.19
N THR A 28 12.68 -4.74 -5.30
CA THR A 28 11.33 -4.17 -5.06
C THR A 28 10.26 -4.72 -6.01
N SER A 29 10.66 -5.36 -7.12
CA SER A 29 9.76 -6.13 -7.98
C SER A 29 9.06 -7.26 -7.22
N ARG A 30 9.66 -7.79 -6.15
CA ARG A 30 8.99 -8.75 -5.27
C ARG A 30 7.81 -8.13 -4.53
N TYR A 31 7.84 -6.85 -4.19
CA TYR A 31 6.65 -6.21 -3.58
C TYR A 31 5.48 -6.02 -4.56
N ARG A 32 5.77 -6.00 -5.87
CA ARG A 32 4.83 -5.68 -6.96
C ARG A 32 4.45 -6.88 -7.83
N SER A 33 4.49 -8.10 -7.29
CA SER A 33 4.44 -9.29 -8.14
C SER A 33 3.22 -9.40 -9.06
N LEU A 34 2.04 -8.83 -8.73
CA LEU A 34 1.02 -8.49 -9.74
C LEU A 34 0.08 -7.33 -9.26
N SER A 35 -0.82 -6.89 -10.14
CA SER A 35 -1.78 -5.79 -9.92
C SER A 35 -3.14 -6.32 -9.42
N PRO A 36 -3.89 -5.62 -8.54
CA PRO A 36 -5.22 -6.05 -8.11
C PRO A 36 -6.24 -6.17 -9.25
N SER A 37 -5.96 -5.59 -10.43
CA SER A 37 -6.76 -5.81 -11.64
C SER A 37 -6.81 -7.29 -12.06
N ASP A 38 -5.78 -8.07 -11.73
CA ASP A 38 -5.68 -9.50 -12.08
C ASP A 38 -6.53 -10.40 -11.18
N ILE A 39 -7.03 -9.86 -10.07
CA ILE A 39 -7.90 -10.55 -9.13
C ILE A 39 -9.34 -10.40 -9.59
N ARG A 40 -10.02 -11.51 -9.91
CA ARG A 40 -11.40 -11.45 -10.40
C ARG A 40 -12.40 -11.03 -9.32
N ALA A 41 -12.36 -11.65 -8.15
CA ALA A 41 -13.32 -11.40 -7.07
C ALA A 41 -13.13 -10.01 -6.44
N ALA A 42 -14.21 -9.25 -6.30
CA ALA A 42 -14.16 -7.91 -5.70
C ALA A 42 -13.70 -7.96 -4.22
N SER A 43 -14.21 -8.92 -3.44
CA SER A 43 -13.80 -9.15 -2.05
C SER A 43 -12.28 -9.40 -1.93
N ASP A 44 -11.70 -10.21 -2.81
CA ASP A 44 -10.25 -10.46 -2.79
C ASP A 44 -9.43 -9.20 -3.13
N ARG A 45 -9.91 -8.35 -4.05
CA ARG A 45 -9.27 -7.06 -4.35
C ARG A 45 -9.28 -6.16 -3.12
N LEU A 46 -10.40 -6.10 -2.40
CA LEU A 46 -10.53 -5.31 -1.18
C LEU A 46 -9.53 -5.81 -0.12
N ILE A 47 -9.45 -7.13 0.08
CA ILE A 47 -8.51 -7.71 1.05
C ILE A 47 -7.06 -7.38 0.68
N LEU A 48 -6.65 -7.58 -0.58
CA LEU A 48 -5.29 -7.27 -1.01
C LEU A 48 -4.98 -5.77 -0.86
N THR A 49 -5.92 -4.91 -1.23
CA THR A 49 -5.76 -3.45 -1.12
C THR A 49 -5.62 -3.04 0.34
N LEU A 50 -6.46 -3.59 1.23
CA LEU A 50 -6.37 -3.34 2.67
C LEU A 50 -5.01 -3.77 3.23
N GLU A 51 -4.52 -4.96 2.90
CA GLU A 51 -3.20 -5.43 3.35
C GLU A 51 -2.05 -4.52 2.89
N ARG A 52 -2.12 -4.01 1.65
CA ARG A 52 -1.11 -3.08 1.11
C ARG A 52 -1.21 -1.70 1.76
N VAL A 53 -2.42 -1.19 2.00
CA VAL A 53 -2.66 0.08 2.70
C VAL A 53 -2.21 -0.01 4.16
N THR A 54 -2.54 -1.08 4.89
CA THR A 54 -2.08 -1.28 6.27
C THR A 54 -0.54 -1.28 6.33
N LEU A 55 0.13 -1.98 5.41
CA LEU A 55 1.60 -1.93 5.37
C LEU A 55 2.15 -0.53 5.05
N ALA A 56 1.46 0.24 4.20
CA ALA A 56 1.81 1.63 3.95
C ALA A 56 1.67 2.51 5.19
N VAL A 57 0.57 2.35 5.94
CA VAL A 57 0.35 3.05 7.22
C VAL A 57 1.44 2.69 8.24
N ASP A 58 1.82 1.41 8.34
CA ASP A 58 2.88 0.96 9.24
C ASP A 58 4.23 1.61 8.91
N VAL A 59 4.63 1.59 7.63
CA VAL A 59 5.89 2.20 7.16
C VAL A 59 5.88 3.71 7.39
N LEU A 60 4.81 4.41 7.00
CA LEU A 60 4.70 5.86 7.16
C LEU A 60 4.69 6.25 8.65
N THR A 61 4.02 5.46 9.51
CA THR A 61 4.04 5.67 10.96
C THR A 61 5.45 5.55 11.52
N ASN A 62 6.19 4.50 11.16
CA ASN A 62 7.58 4.31 11.61
C ASN A 62 8.50 5.43 11.13
N MET A 63 8.24 6.01 9.95
CA MET A 63 9.01 7.13 9.44
C MET A 63 8.61 8.47 10.09
N SER A 64 7.45 8.57 10.74
CA SER A 64 6.96 9.83 11.32
C SER A 64 7.81 10.34 12.50
N GLU A 65 8.64 9.47 13.08
CA GLU A 65 9.63 9.82 14.12
C GLU A 65 10.96 10.35 13.54
N SER A 66 11.05 10.52 12.22
CA SER A 66 12.25 10.99 11.52
C SER A 66 12.20 12.50 11.18
N PRO A 67 13.31 13.11 10.72
CA PRO A 67 13.32 14.49 10.21
C PRO A 67 12.40 14.73 9.01
N LEU A 68 11.83 13.68 8.42
CA LEU A 68 10.90 13.75 7.31
C LEU A 68 9.43 13.90 7.75
N SER A 69 9.17 14.03 9.06
CA SER A 69 7.81 14.07 9.64
C SER A 69 6.88 15.07 8.96
N GLU A 70 7.37 16.25 8.58
CA GLU A 70 6.61 17.26 7.84
C GLU A 70 6.07 16.72 6.50
N PHE A 71 6.91 16.00 5.75
CA PHE A 71 6.55 15.39 4.46
C PHE A 71 5.68 14.14 4.61
N ILE A 72 5.68 13.51 5.79
CA ILE A 72 4.98 12.25 6.05
C ILE A 72 3.59 12.50 6.64
N SER A 73 3.42 13.55 7.44
CA SER A 73 2.21 13.84 8.19
C SER A 73 0.93 13.73 7.34
N GLN A 74 0.87 14.47 6.23
CA GLN A 74 -0.28 14.48 5.34
C GLN A 74 -0.47 13.16 4.57
N PRO A 75 0.56 12.54 3.96
CA PRO A 75 0.45 11.18 3.43
C PRO A 75 -0.06 10.15 4.43
N LEU A 76 0.46 10.18 5.67
CA LEU A 76 0.07 9.24 6.72
C LEU A 76 -1.38 9.41 7.14
N GLU A 77 -1.84 10.66 7.33
CA GLU A 77 -3.24 10.96 7.63
C GLU A 77 -4.18 10.44 6.53
N PHE A 78 -3.83 10.69 5.27
CA PHE A 78 -4.59 10.18 4.13
C PHE A 78 -4.68 8.65 4.13
N PHE A 79 -3.54 7.95 4.28
CA PHE A 79 -3.54 6.49 4.27
C PHE A 79 -4.25 5.88 5.49
N ARG A 80 -4.24 6.54 6.65
CA ARG A 80 -5.04 6.12 7.82
C ARG A 80 -6.54 6.24 7.55
N SER A 81 -6.98 7.36 7.00
CA SER A 81 -8.40 7.54 6.59
C SER A 81 -8.81 6.46 5.59
N LEU A 82 -7.98 6.20 4.58
CA LEU A 82 -8.24 5.15 3.60
C LEU A 82 -8.28 3.76 4.24
N GLU A 83 -7.38 3.47 5.17
CA GLU A 83 -7.38 2.19 5.89
C GLU A 83 -8.69 1.98 6.68
N ASP A 84 -9.17 3.03 7.36
CA ASP A 84 -10.42 2.99 8.10
C ASP A 84 -11.63 2.76 7.19
N ASP A 85 -11.68 3.45 6.04
CA ASP A 85 -12.73 3.23 5.02
C ASP A 85 -12.71 1.79 4.50
N LEU A 86 -11.53 1.25 4.16
CA LEU A 86 -11.39 -0.13 3.68
C LEU A 86 -11.77 -1.16 4.76
N LYS A 87 -11.39 -0.92 6.03
CA LYS A 87 -11.82 -1.74 7.18
C LYS A 87 -13.34 -1.70 7.35
N HIS A 88 -13.97 -0.54 7.12
CA HIS A 88 -15.42 -0.41 7.16
C HIS A 88 -16.08 -1.22 6.02
N CYS A 89 -15.60 -1.07 4.79
CA CYS A 89 -16.09 -1.83 3.63
C CYS A 89 -15.97 -3.34 3.82
N ARG A 90 -14.87 -3.81 4.45
CA ARG A 90 -14.61 -5.23 4.73
C ARG A 90 -15.61 -5.86 5.70
N LYS A 91 -16.19 -5.04 6.60
CA LYS A 91 -17.21 -5.49 7.57
C LYS A 91 -18.61 -5.62 6.95
N SER A 92 -18.82 -5.08 5.75
CA SER A 92 -20.10 -5.23 5.04
C SER A 92 -20.37 -6.69 4.66
N PRO A 93 -21.62 -7.19 4.78
CA PRO A 93 -21.97 -8.56 4.38
C PRO A 93 -21.60 -8.91 2.93
N LEU A 94 -21.60 -7.92 2.04
CA LEU A 94 -21.23 -8.10 0.62
C LEU A 94 -19.74 -8.42 0.42
N ASN A 95 -18.91 -8.08 1.41
CA ASN A 95 -17.46 -8.22 1.35
C ASN A 95 -16.92 -9.02 2.53
N SER A 96 -17.77 -9.74 3.28
CA SER A 96 -17.37 -10.44 4.51
C SER A 96 -16.77 -11.83 4.27
N ASP A 97 -16.80 -12.30 3.02
CA ASP A 97 -16.26 -13.61 2.65
C ASP A 97 -14.77 -13.76 3.02
N PRO A 98 -14.32 -14.96 3.43
CA PRO A 98 -12.90 -15.20 3.64
C PRO A 98 -12.09 -15.05 2.34
N PRO A 99 -10.78 -14.78 2.43
CA PRO A 99 -9.93 -14.72 1.24
C PRO A 99 -10.02 -16.02 0.45
N SER A 100 -10.17 -15.92 -0.88
CA SER A 100 -10.26 -17.10 -1.72
C SER A 100 -8.93 -17.86 -1.77
N GLN A 101 -8.96 -19.13 -2.18
CA GLN A 101 -7.75 -19.90 -2.44
C GLN A 101 -6.88 -19.26 -3.53
N GLN A 102 -7.48 -18.50 -4.46
CA GLN A 102 -6.74 -17.77 -5.49
C GLN A 102 -5.95 -16.60 -4.89
N LEU A 103 -6.41 -16.02 -3.78
CA LEU A 103 -5.75 -14.92 -3.09
C LEU A 103 -4.60 -15.40 -2.18
N MET A 104 -4.65 -16.63 -1.68
CA MET A 104 -3.66 -17.13 -0.70
C MET A 104 -2.18 -17.02 -1.11
N PRO A 105 -1.78 -17.33 -2.36
CA PRO A 105 -0.37 -17.15 -2.78
C PRO A 105 0.13 -15.73 -2.58
N TRP A 106 -0.75 -14.74 -2.70
CA TRP A 106 -0.43 -13.32 -2.60
C TRP A 106 -0.25 -12.85 -1.17
N LEU A 107 -1.19 -13.23 -0.30
CA LEU A 107 -1.09 -12.93 1.13
C LEU A 107 0.17 -13.58 1.70
N ASN A 108 0.45 -14.81 1.28
CA ASN A 108 1.69 -15.50 1.64
C ASN A 108 2.91 -14.74 1.12
N HIS A 109 2.90 -14.27 -0.13
CA HIS A 109 4.01 -13.54 -0.69
C HIS A 109 4.29 -12.20 0.03
N LEU A 110 3.24 -11.44 0.33
CA LEU A 110 3.35 -10.18 1.10
C LEU A 110 3.91 -10.43 2.51
N LYS A 111 3.40 -11.46 3.19
CA LYS A 111 3.91 -11.90 4.49
C LYS A 111 5.38 -12.26 4.42
N HIS A 112 5.77 -13.11 3.47
CA HIS A 112 7.16 -13.53 3.30
C HIS A 112 8.08 -12.35 2.96
N PHE A 113 7.63 -11.43 2.11
CA PHE A 113 8.38 -10.22 1.80
C PHE A 113 8.69 -9.44 3.07
N ARG A 114 7.67 -9.16 3.90
CA ARG A 114 7.84 -8.44 5.17
C ARG A 114 8.79 -9.14 6.14
N GLU A 115 8.73 -10.47 6.21
CA GLU A 115 9.52 -11.26 7.18
C GLU A 115 10.97 -11.52 6.73
N LYS A 116 11.26 -11.49 5.43
CA LYS A 116 12.54 -11.97 4.87
C LYS A 116 13.45 -10.89 4.34
N VAL A 117 12.95 -9.68 4.10
CA VAL A 117 13.78 -8.55 3.64
C VAL A 117 14.04 -7.57 4.78
N SER A 118 15.04 -6.71 4.63
CA SER A 118 15.33 -5.69 5.64
C SER A 118 14.19 -4.67 5.75
N SER A 119 14.02 -4.06 6.94
CA SER A 119 13.06 -2.97 7.15
C SER A 119 13.21 -1.84 6.13
N GLN A 120 14.46 -1.47 5.80
CA GLN A 120 14.76 -0.48 4.77
C GLN A 120 14.23 -0.91 3.38
N CYS A 121 14.34 -2.19 3.02
CA CYS A 121 13.83 -2.69 1.74
C CYS A 121 12.30 -2.68 1.70
N VAL A 122 11.63 -2.99 2.83
CA VAL A 122 10.17 -2.84 2.95
C VAL A 122 9.78 -1.37 2.77
N GLN A 123 10.45 -0.46 3.46
CA GLN A 123 10.20 0.98 3.35
C GLN A 123 10.36 1.47 1.91
N ASP A 124 11.48 1.17 1.25
CA ASP A 124 11.74 1.60 -0.12
C ASP A 124 10.69 1.05 -1.10
N ALA A 125 10.31 -0.21 -0.95
CA ALA A 125 9.32 -0.85 -1.81
C ALA A 125 7.92 -0.24 -1.65
N VAL A 126 7.51 0.02 -0.41
CA VAL A 126 6.24 0.66 -0.07
C VAL A 126 6.20 2.08 -0.62
N LEU A 127 7.21 2.92 -0.33
CA LEU A 127 7.29 4.30 -0.82
C LEU A 127 7.22 4.38 -2.34
N LEU A 128 7.94 3.49 -3.03
CA LEU A 128 7.92 3.37 -4.50
C LEU A 128 6.58 2.93 -5.10
N SER A 129 5.69 2.39 -4.26
CA SER A 129 4.40 1.85 -4.69
C SER A 129 3.23 2.75 -4.35
N LEU A 130 3.39 3.77 -3.48
CA LEU A 130 2.25 4.53 -2.94
C LEU A 130 1.37 5.13 -4.04
N ILE A 131 1.96 5.75 -5.07
CA ILE A 131 1.21 6.33 -6.19
C ILE A 131 0.46 5.24 -6.96
N GLN A 132 1.12 4.10 -7.20
CA GLN A 132 0.52 2.96 -7.89
C GLN A 132 -0.62 2.35 -7.07
N LEU A 133 -0.44 2.16 -5.76
CA LEU A 133 -1.46 1.71 -4.82
C LEU A 133 -2.72 2.58 -4.94
N LEU A 134 -2.57 3.90 -4.97
CA LEU A 134 -3.73 4.79 -5.11
C LEU A 134 -4.40 4.70 -6.48
N ILE A 135 -3.61 4.63 -7.55
CA ILE A 135 -4.13 4.66 -8.93
C ILE A 135 -4.72 3.31 -9.34
N GLU A 136 -4.01 2.21 -9.11
CA GLU A 136 -4.38 0.90 -9.61
C GLU A 136 -5.25 0.12 -8.62
N ASP A 137 -4.98 0.24 -7.32
CA ASP A 137 -5.62 -0.60 -6.33
C ASP A 137 -6.88 0.09 -5.78
N VAL A 138 -6.79 1.40 -5.49
CA VAL A 138 -7.90 2.15 -4.87
C VAL A 138 -8.89 2.70 -5.91
N MET A 139 -8.43 3.28 -7.03
CA MET A 139 -9.38 3.75 -8.06
C MET A 139 -10.13 2.61 -8.77
N CYS A 140 -9.61 1.38 -8.72
CA CYS A 140 -10.30 0.19 -9.23
C CYS A 140 -11.57 -0.14 -8.43
N TRP A 141 -11.65 0.28 -7.16
CA TRP A 141 -12.84 0.16 -6.32
C TRP A 141 -13.77 1.36 -6.45
N ALA A 142 -13.23 2.59 -6.46
CA ALA A 142 -14.03 3.81 -6.48
C ALA A 142 -14.83 4.06 -7.78
N ASN A 143 -14.48 3.38 -8.88
CA ASN A 143 -15.11 3.54 -10.19
C ASN A 143 -16.06 2.37 -10.57
N LYS A 144 -16.36 1.47 -9.62
CA LYS A 144 -17.30 0.35 -9.83
C LYS A 144 -18.56 0.43 -8.95
N GLU A 145 -18.71 1.53 -8.21
CA GLU A 145 -20.01 2.05 -7.77
C GLU A 145 -20.49 3.12 -8.77
#